data_AF-A0A8J8CCV3-F1
#
_entry.id   AF-A0A8J8CCV3-F1
#
_cell.length_a   1.000
_cell.length_b   1.000
_cell.length_c   1.000
_cell.angle_alpha   90.00
_cell.angle_beta   90.00
_cell.angle_gamma   90.00
#
_symmetry.space_group_name_H-M   'P 1'
#
loop_
_entity.id
_entity.type
_entity.pdbx_description
1 polymer ?
#
loop_
_entity_poly.entity_id
_entity_poly.type
_entity_poly.pdbx_seq_one_letter_code
_entity_poly.pdbx_strand_id
1 'polypeptide(L)'
;MTAKRVISADEKMTILNEGMLPGANITEICRRHNIGTSTYHKWKRSAVQGMKEAVAGPSREVMALKQENARLKKLVAEEALVIDRLRELNETLAKGKNESWRRSGQ
;
A
#
# COMPACT_ATOMS: atom_id res chain seq x y z
N MET A 1 -3.86 8.43 34.84
CA MET A 1 -3.41 7.51 33.77
C MET A 1 -2.22 8.16 33.08
N THR A 2 -1.01 7.61 33.18
CA THR A 2 0.19 8.17 32.54
C THR A 2 0.15 7.90 31.04
N ALA A 3 0.23 8.95 30.22
CA ALA A 3 0.27 8.83 28.77
C ALA A 3 1.51 8.03 28.34
N LYS A 4 1.31 6.98 27.52
CA LYS A 4 2.41 6.19 26.96
C LYS A 4 3.20 7.07 26.00
N ARG A 5 4.49 7.27 26.28
CA ARG A 5 5.38 8.03 25.40
C ARG A 5 5.41 7.40 24.00
N VAL A 6 5.11 8.20 22.98
CA VAL A 6 5.23 7.81 21.58
C VAL A 6 6.56 8.35 21.06
N ILE A 7 7.42 7.45 20.59
CA ILE A 7 8.71 7.80 20.00
C ILE A 7 8.50 7.96 18.49
N SER A 8 8.90 9.11 17.96
CA SER A 8 8.79 9.43 16.52
C SER A 8 9.67 8.51 15.67
N ALA A 9 9.45 8.50 14.36
CA ALA A 9 10.29 7.72 13.44
C ALA A 9 11.75 8.21 13.47
N ASP A 10 11.95 9.53 13.46
CA ASP A 10 13.29 10.14 13.50
C ASP A 10 14.02 9.81 14.79
N GLU A 11 13.34 9.87 15.94
CA GLU A 11 13.95 9.53 17.22
C GLU A 11 14.34 8.05 17.28
N LYS A 12 13.49 7.14 16.76
CA LYS A 12 13.85 5.72 16.63
C LYS A 12 15.10 5.53 15.78
N MET A 13 15.23 6.30 14.69
CA MET A 13 16.38 6.21 13.79
C MET A 13 17.67 6.68 14.47
N THR A 14 17.63 7.80 15.21
CA THR A 14 18.77 8.27 16.00
C THR A 14 19.22 7.21 17.01
N ILE A 15 18.29 6.63 17.76
CA ILE A 15 18.57 5.58 18.76
C ILE A 15 19.18 4.34 18.09
N LEU A 16 18.63 3.91 16.96
CA LEU A 16 19.14 2.77 16.20
C LEU A 16 20.56 3.02 15.70
N ASN A 17 20.83 4.19 15.13
CA ASN A 17 22.14 4.55 14.61
C ASN A 17 23.19 4.55 15.72
N GLU A 18 22.88 5.15 16.87
CA GLU A 18 23.78 5.15 18.01
C GLU A 18 24.12 3.74 18.49
N GLY A 19 23.10 2.87 18.59
CA GLY A 19 23.30 1.48 18.99
C GLY A 19 23.90 0.57 17.91
N MET A 20 24.14 1.08 16.69
CA MET A 20 24.85 0.37 15.62
C MET A 20 26.34 0.71 15.56
N LEU A 21 26.79 1.74 16.28
CA LEU A 21 28.20 2.11 16.34
C LEU A 21 29.04 1.02 17.05
N PRO A 22 30.31 0.82 16.65
CA PRO A 22 31.21 -0.08 17.35
C PRO A 22 31.37 0.32 18.82
N GLY A 23 31.28 -0.65 19.73
CA GLY A 23 31.42 -0.42 21.18
C GLY A 23 30.19 0.19 21.86
N ALA A 24 29.06 0.38 21.17
CA ALA A 24 27.85 0.94 21.74
C ALA A 24 27.26 0.07 22.88
N ASN A 25 26.96 0.69 24.03
CA ASN A 25 26.28 0.03 25.14
C ASN A 25 24.75 0.18 25.00
N ILE A 26 24.10 -0.86 24.45
CA ILE A 26 22.65 -0.85 24.20
C ILE A 26 21.83 -0.59 25.47
N THR A 27 22.27 -1.11 26.62
CA THR A 27 21.56 -0.94 27.90
C THR A 27 21.54 0.51 28.34
N GLU A 28 22.67 1.21 28.20
CA GLU A 28 22.79 2.63 28.54
C GLU A 28 21.95 3.51 27.60
N ILE A 29 22.03 3.25 26.30
CA ILE A 29 21.24 3.96 25.28
C ILE A 29 19.74 3.77 25.58
N CYS A 30 19.32 2.53 25.85
CA CYS A 30 17.93 2.23 26.19
C CYS A 30 17.47 2.99 27.44
N ARG A 31 18.32 3.09 28.47
CA ARG A 31 18.02 3.86 29.69
C ARG A 31 17.87 5.35 29.42
N ARG A 32 18.78 5.97 28.65
CA ARG A 32 18.74 7.39 28.31
C ARG A 32 17.50 7.75 27.49
N HIS A 33 17.08 6.87 26.59
CA HIS A 33 15.89 7.07 25.76
C HIS A 33 14.60 6.51 26.38
N ASN A 34 14.65 6.03 27.62
CA ASN A 34 13.51 5.44 28.34
C ASN A 34 12.77 4.36 27.51
N ILE A 35 13.53 3.45 26.90
CA ILE A 35 13.02 2.30 26.15
C ILE A 35 13.54 0.99 26.75
N GLY A 36 12.80 -0.10 26.52
CA GLY A 36 13.29 -1.44 26.83
C GLY A 36 14.28 -1.93 25.76
N THR A 37 15.29 -2.70 26.17
CA THR A 37 16.23 -3.37 25.25
C THR A 37 15.54 -4.27 24.24
N SER A 38 14.44 -4.94 24.65
CA SER A 38 13.58 -5.73 23.75
C SER A 38 12.96 -4.90 22.63
N THR A 39 12.61 -3.64 22.92
CA THR A 39 12.05 -2.70 21.94
C THR A 39 13.11 -2.27 20.94
N TYR A 40 14.32 -1.94 21.42
CA TYR A 40 15.47 -1.64 20.57
C TYR A 40 15.78 -2.79 19.60
N HIS A 41 15.91 -4.02 20.12
CA HIS A 41 16.23 -5.17 19.26
C HIS A 41 15.12 -5.48 18.25
N LYS A 42 13.86 -5.26 18.61
CA LYS A 42 12.74 -5.37 17.66
C LYS A 42 12.90 -4.37 16.52
N TRP A 43 13.16 -3.10 16.83
CA TRP A 43 13.38 -2.07 15.81
C TRP A 43 14.60 -2.37 14.95
N LYS A 44 15.71 -2.81 15.56
CA LYS A 44 16.94 -3.16 14.84
C LYS A 44 16.70 -4.28 13.83
N ARG A 45 16.00 -5.35 14.23
CA ARG A 45 15.65 -6.45 13.31
C ARG A 45 14.79 -5.96 12.14
N SER A 46 13.76 -5.15 12.41
CA SER A 46 12.91 -4.60 11.35
C SER A 46 13.68 -3.68 10.40
N ALA A 47 14.58 -2.83 10.92
CA ALA A 47 15.40 -1.95 10.10
C ALA A 47 16.36 -2.74 9.19
N VAL A 48 17.07 -3.73 9.73
CA VAL A 48 18.00 -4.57 8.96
C VAL A 48 17.25 -5.39 7.91
N GLN A 49 16.09 -5.95 8.25
CA GLN A 49 15.26 -6.68 7.29
C GLN A 49 14.78 -5.77 6.15
N GLY A 50 14.27 -4.57 6.48
CA GLY A 50 13.85 -3.60 5.47
C GLY A 50 15.00 -3.12 4.58
N MET A 51 16.19 -2.91 5.15
CA MET A 51 17.40 -2.60 4.37
C MET A 51 17.78 -3.74 3.44
N LYS A 52 17.72 -4.99 3.92
CA LYS A 52 18.00 -6.17 3.10
C LYS A 52 17.02 -6.29 1.93
N GLU A 53 15.74 -6.08 2.18
CA GLU A 53 14.69 -6.08 1.14
C GLU A 53 14.90 -4.95 0.13
N ALA A 54 15.26 -3.75 0.59
CA ALA A 54 15.56 -2.62 -0.29
C ALA A 54 16.77 -2.87 -1.19
N VAL A 55 17.83 -3.49 -0.66
CA VAL A 55 19.07 -3.80 -1.42
C VAL A 55 18.90 -5.03 -2.32
N ALA A 56 18.18 -6.06 -1.88
CA ALA A 56 17.91 -7.26 -2.68
C ALA A 56 16.99 -6.96 -3.88
N GLY A 57 16.31 -5.81 -3.85
CA GLY A 57 15.29 -5.47 -4.80
C GLY A 57 13.98 -6.24 -4.55
N PRO A 58 12.92 -5.89 -5.28
CA PRO A 58 11.61 -6.52 -5.15
C PRO A 58 11.70 -8.01 -5.48
N SER A 59 11.06 -8.84 -4.67
CA SER A 59 11.03 -10.29 -4.90
C SER A 59 10.38 -10.62 -6.26
N ARG A 60 10.73 -11.78 -6.83
CA ARG A 60 10.10 -12.29 -8.07
C ARG A 60 8.57 -12.36 -7.93
N GLU A 61 8.09 -12.74 -6.76
CA GLU A 61 6.66 -12.78 -6.44
C GLU A 61 6.03 -11.39 -6.48
N VAL A 62 6.66 -10.38 -5.85
CA VAL A 62 6.17 -8.99 -5.90
C VAL A 62 6.14 -8.46 -7.33
N MET A 63 7.13 -8.81 -8.15
CA MET A 63 7.16 -8.44 -9.56
C MET A 63 6.05 -9.12 -10.37
N ALA A 64 5.84 -10.43 -10.18
CA ALA A 64 4.77 -11.18 -10.82
C ALA A 64 3.39 -10.63 -10.42
N LEU A 65 3.17 -10.35 -9.13
CA LEU A 65 1.93 -9.76 -8.63
C LEU A 65 1.69 -8.35 -9.20
N LYS A 66 2.74 -7.53 -9.34
CA LYS A 66 2.62 -6.21 -9.98
C LYS A 66 2.24 -6.33 -11.45
N GLN A 67 2.82 -7.27 -12.17
CA GLN A 67 2.50 -7.52 -13.58
C GLN A 67 1.06 -8.03 -13.74
N GLU A 68 0.64 -8.96 -12.90
CA GLU A 68 -0.73 -9.48 -12.92
C GLU A 68 -1.74 -8.39 -12.53
N ASN A 69 -1.44 -7.55 -11.55
CA ASN A 69 -2.29 -6.41 -11.19
C ASN A 69 -2.46 -5.43 -12.37
N ALA A 70 -1.38 -5.16 -13.12
CA ALA A 70 -1.44 -4.33 -14.31
C ALA A 70 -2.31 -4.98 -15.42
N ARG A 71 -2.15 -6.30 -15.62
CA ARG A 71 -2.96 -7.07 -16.57
C ARG A 71 -4.45 -7.04 -16.20
N LEU A 72 -4.76 -7.28 -14.94
CA LEU A 72 -6.14 -7.27 -14.43
C LEU A 72 -6.77 -5.87 -14.54
N LYS A 73 -6.03 -4.81 -14.18
CA LYS A 73 -6.52 -3.43 -14.36
C LYS A 73 -6.85 -3.10 -15.80
N LYS A 74 -6.02 -3.55 -16.75
CA LYS A 74 -6.28 -3.37 -18.18
C LYS A 74 -7.55 -4.09 -18.61
N LEU A 75 -7.70 -5.37 -18.22
CA LEU A 75 -8.88 -6.15 -18.55
C LEU A 75 -10.17 -5.52 -18.00
N VAL A 76 -10.15 -5.09 -16.74
CA VAL A 76 -11.31 -4.41 -16.11
C VAL A 76 -11.65 -3.11 -16.84
N ALA A 77 -10.65 -2.33 -17.26
CA ALA A 77 -10.89 -1.10 -18.02
C ALA A 77 -11.51 -1.41 -19.40
N GLU A 78 -11.03 -2.43 -20.09
CA GLU A 78 -11.59 -2.86 -21.39
C GLU A 78 -13.04 -3.34 -21.25
N GLU A 79 -13.34 -4.15 -20.22
CA GLU A 79 -14.71 -4.61 -19.95
C GLU A 79 -15.64 -3.45 -19.56
N ALA A 80 -15.17 -2.50 -18.76
CA ALA A 80 -15.96 -1.32 -18.39
C ALA A 80 -16.37 -0.50 -19.62
N LEU A 81 -15.46 -0.30 -20.57
CA LEU A 81 -15.76 0.39 -21.83
C LEU A 81 -16.82 -0.34 -22.65
N VAL A 82 -16.78 -1.67 -22.70
CA VAL A 82 -17.80 -2.48 -23.39
C VAL A 82 -19.15 -2.34 -22.71
N ILE A 83 -19.18 -2.41 -21.37
CA ILE A 83 -20.42 -2.26 -20.59
C ILE A 83 -21.04 -0.88 -20.83
N ASP A 84 -20.24 0.18 -20.80
CA ASP A 84 -20.71 1.54 -21.04
C ASP A 84 -21.31 1.68 -22.44
N ARG A 85 -20.63 1.12 -23.46
CA ARG A 85 -21.15 1.13 -24.83
C ARG A 85 -22.46 0.35 -24.97
N LEU A 86 -22.58 -0.79 -24.31
CA LEU A 86 -23.82 -1.59 -24.33
C LEU A 86 -24.99 -0.85 -23.67
N ARG A 87 -24.72 -0.11 -22.59
CA ARG A 87 -25.74 0.74 -21.94
C ARG A 87 -26.22 1.85 -22.88
N GLU A 88 -25.31 2.56 -23.53
CA GLU A 88 -25.66 3.59 -24.53
C GLU A 88 -26.54 3.01 -25.66
N LEU A 89 -26.18 1.85 -26.20
CA LEU A 89 -26.95 1.19 -27.24
C LEU A 89 -28.35 0.81 -26.75
N ASN A 90 -28.47 0.26 -25.55
CA ASN A 90 -29.78 -0.07 -24.97
C ASN A 90 -30.66 1.17 -24.77
N GLU A 91 -30.08 2.29 -24.33
CA GLU A 91 -30.81 3.55 -24.18
C GLU A 91 -31.29 4.11 -25.53
N THR A 92 -30.45 4.07 -26.56
CA THR A 92 -30.82 4.53 -27.91
C THR A 92 -31.93 3.66 -28.51
N LEU A 93 -31.86 2.34 -28.34
CA LEU A 93 -32.91 1.42 -28.76
C LEU A 93 -34.23 1.66 -28.02
N ALA A 94 -34.18 1.95 -26.71
CA ALA A 94 -35.36 2.27 -25.93
C ALA A 94 -36.04 3.57 -26.41
N LYS A 95 -35.25 4.61 -26.72
CA LYS A 95 -35.75 5.87 -27.29
C LYS A 95 -36.43 5.64 -28.65
N GLY A 96 -35.77 4.90 -29.55
CA GLY A 96 -36.33 4.59 -30.87
C GLY A 96 -37.63 3.81 -30.83
N LYS A 97 -37.74 2.82 -29.92
CA LYS A 97 -39.01 2.11 -29.66
C LYS A 97 -40.09 3.08 -29.18
N ASN A 98 -39.82 3.89 -28.16
CA ASN A 98 -40.80 4.83 -27.61
C ASN A 98 -41.30 5.84 -28.67
N GLU A 99 -40.43 6.32 -29.54
CA GLU A 99 -40.83 7.20 -30.66
C GLU A 99 -41.69 6.48 -31.70
N SER A 100 -41.37 5.22 -32.01
CA SER A 100 -42.20 4.40 -32.90
C SER A 100 -43.59 4.19 -32.32
N TRP A 101 -43.70 3.84 -31.05
CA TRP A 101 -44.98 3.69 -30.34
C TRP A 101 -45.80 4.99 -30.37
N ARG A 102 -45.16 6.14 -30.17
CA ARG A 102 -45.82 7.45 -30.27
C ARG A 102 -46.33 7.75 -31.68
N ARG A 103 -45.55 7.45 -32.72
CA ARG A 103 -45.95 7.67 -34.12
C ARG A 103 -47.09 6.74 -34.59
N SER A 104 -47.20 5.53 -34.03
CA SER A 104 -48.26 4.58 -34.40
C SER A 104 -49.57 4.77 -33.63
N GLY A 105 -49.58 5.56 -32.56
CA GLY A 105 -50.76 5.83 -31.72
C GLY A 105 -51.45 7.17 -32.00
N GLN A 106 -51.07 7.86 -33.08
CA GLN A 106 -51.60 9.15 -33.53
C GLN A 106 -52.37 8.98 -34.84
#